data_AF-A0A8T3MDY6-F1
#
_entry.id   AF-A0A8T3MDY6-F1
#
_cell.length_a   1.000
_cell.length_b   1.000
_cell.length_c   1.000
_cell.angle_alpha   90.00
_cell.angle_beta   90.00
_cell.angle_gamma   90.00
#
_symmetry.space_group_name_H-M   'P 1'
#
loop_
_entity.id
_entity.type
_entity.pdbx_description
1 polymer ?
#
loop_
_entity_poly.entity_id
_entity_poly.type
_entity_poly.pdbx_seq_one_letter_code
_entity_poly.pdbx_strand_id
1 'polypeptide(L)'
;MDRPTDPGDRRPARTPRQRLDRPPGERYASRAGAQAALDRGSNGEAEAGSDRGKGGRAASSRPASAISLGVVISLAGALMLVVLGGLLALSAGLLVVAAVMGWAIGRVLATAPRSPGARRAIASVLAADGVLLAQIGLWLVARSEGGVLGLVDYLVQTWGVLVPLQLLAAVATAWWTAR
;
A
#
# COMPACT_ATOMS: atom_id res chain seq x y z
N MET A 1 -12.65 42.97 -68.63
CA MET A 1 -13.69 42.06 -68.11
C MET A 1 -13.17 41.49 -66.80
N ASP A 2 -13.49 42.17 -65.70
CA ASP A 2 -13.04 41.79 -64.35
C ASP A 2 -13.91 40.65 -63.81
N ARG A 3 -13.27 39.58 -63.33
CA ARG A 3 -13.97 38.47 -62.68
C ARG A 3 -14.38 38.89 -61.27
N PRO A 4 -15.65 38.70 -60.86
CA PRO A 4 -16.08 38.95 -59.50
C PRO A 4 -15.37 37.96 -58.56
N THR A 5 -14.65 38.49 -57.58
CA THR A 5 -14.02 37.73 -56.49
C THR A 5 -15.09 37.03 -55.65
N ASP A 6 -14.97 35.71 -55.55
CA ASP A 6 -15.82 34.82 -54.77
C ASP A 6 -15.73 35.16 -53.26
N PRO A 7 -16.86 35.46 -52.58
CA PRO A 7 -16.88 35.82 -51.15
C PRO A 7 -16.47 34.69 -50.19
N GLY A 8 -16.20 33.46 -50.69
CA GLY A 8 -15.77 32.32 -49.87
C GLY A 8 -14.30 32.33 -49.40
N ASP A 9 -13.43 33.18 -49.94
CA ASP A 9 -11.97 33.03 -49.76
C ASP A 9 -11.37 33.75 -48.54
N ARG A 10 -12.21 34.33 -47.67
CA ARG A 10 -11.73 34.96 -46.42
C ARG A 10 -11.49 33.90 -45.35
N ARG A 11 -10.30 33.29 -45.35
CA ARG A 11 -9.82 32.55 -44.18
C ARG A 11 -9.75 33.49 -42.96
N PRO A 12 -10.46 33.21 -41.85
CA PRO A 12 -10.29 34.00 -40.63
C PRO A 12 -8.84 33.87 -40.15
N ALA A 13 -8.22 35.00 -39.83
CA ALA A 13 -6.89 35.04 -39.25
C ALA A 13 -6.87 34.15 -38.01
N ARG A 14 -6.01 33.12 -38.00
CA ARG A 14 -5.81 32.23 -36.86
C ARG A 14 -5.28 33.07 -35.70
N THR A 15 -6.14 33.37 -34.73
CA THR A 15 -5.70 33.88 -33.44
C THR A 15 -4.71 32.88 -32.82
N PRO A 16 -3.60 33.35 -32.22
CA PRO A 16 -2.66 32.49 -31.55
C PRO A 16 -3.41 31.70 -30.48
N ARG A 17 -3.28 30.37 -30.52
CA ARG A 17 -3.91 29.41 -29.62
C ARG A 17 -3.87 29.93 -28.19
N GLN A 18 -5.02 30.38 -27.71
CA GLN A 18 -5.26 30.67 -26.30
C GLN A 18 -5.07 29.34 -25.56
N ARG A 19 -3.86 29.12 -25.05
CA ARG A 19 -3.56 28.01 -24.15
C ARG A 19 -4.60 28.11 -23.04
N LEU A 20 -5.42 27.07 -22.90
CA LEU A 20 -6.25 26.93 -21.72
C LEU A 20 -5.29 26.82 -20.53
N ASP A 21 -5.10 27.92 -19.81
CA ASP A 21 -4.32 27.94 -18.55
C ASP A 21 -4.97 27.06 -17.47
N ARG A 22 -6.16 26.53 -17.74
CA ARG A 22 -6.96 25.77 -16.81
C ARG A 22 -7.39 24.43 -17.41
N PRO A 23 -7.01 23.29 -16.81
CA PRO A 23 -7.50 22.00 -17.23
C PRO A 23 -9.02 21.92 -17.01
N PRO A 24 -9.78 21.31 -17.94
CA PRO A 24 -11.25 21.32 -17.92
C PRO A 24 -11.87 20.74 -16.63
N GLY A 25 -11.13 19.92 -15.89
CA GLY A 25 -11.56 19.34 -14.60
C GLY A 25 -11.70 20.34 -13.44
N GLU A 26 -11.05 21.51 -13.49
CA GLU A 26 -11.11 22.48 -12.38
C GLU A 26 -12.51 23.07 -12.19
N ARG A 27 -13.32 23.16 -13.26
CA ARG A 27 -14.69 23.69 -13.18
C ARG A 27 -15.61 22.81 -12.31
N TYR A 28 -15.34 21.51 -12.26
CA TYR A 28 -16.18 20.56 -11.51
C TYR A 28 -15.74 20.43 -10.04
N ALA A 29 -14.43 20.57 -9.76
CA ALA A 29 -13.91 20.54 -8.39
C ALA A 29 -14.41 21.73 -7.54
N SER A 30 -14.47 22.93 -8.12
CA SER A 30 -14.98 24.11 -7.41
C SER A 30 -16.47 24.01 -7.06
N ARG A 31 -17.29 23.39 -7.93
CA ARG A 31 -18.72 23.21 -7.68
C ARG A 31 -18.99 22.15 -6.61
N ALA A 32 -18.25 21.04 -6.63
CA ALA A 32 -18.35 19.99 -5.60
C ALA A 32 -17.90 20.51 -4.21
N GLY A 33 -16.86 21.35 -4.16
CA GLY A 33 -16.41 21.98 -2.90
C GLY A 33 -17.42 22.97 -2.32
N ALA A 34 -18.07 23.78 -3.15
CA ALA A 34 -19.09 24.72 -2.71
C ALA A 34 -20.36 24.00 -2.21
N GLN A 35 -20.77 22.92 -2.88
CA GLN A 35 -21.93 22.12 -2.47
C GLN A 35 -21.69 21.44 -1.11
N ALA A 36 -20.50 20.87 -0.89
CA ALA A 36 -20.14 20.22 0.37
C ALA A 36 -20.00 21.18 1.56
N ALA A 37 -19.73 22.46 1.30
CA ALA A 37 -19.70 23.49 2.34
C ALA A 37 -21.12 23.90 2.78
N LEU A 38 -22.08 23.89 1.85
CA LEU A 38 -23.50 24.19 2.15
C LEU A 38 -24.16 23.05 2.94
N ASP A 39 -23.91 21.79 2.57
CA ASP A 39 -24.48 20.62 3.28
C ASP A 39 -23.93 20.47 4.71
N ARG A 40 -22.75 21.03 5.00
CA ARG A 40 -22.16 21.00 6.35
C ARG A 40 -22.78 22.04 7.29
N GLY A 41 -23.37 23.10 6.76
CA GLY A 41 -23.98 24.16 7.55
C GLY A 41 -25.37 23.82 8.10
N SER A 42 -26.08 22.85 7.52
CA SER A 42 -27.49 22.58 7.87
C SER A 42 -27.71 21.53 8.95
N ASN A 43 -26.69 20.78 9.37
CA ASN A 43 -26.83 19.62 10.27
C ASN A 43 -26.17 19.81 11.65
N GLY A 44 -25.91 21.06 12.05
CA GLY A 44 -25.00 21.41 13.15
C GLY A 44 -25.61 21.91 14.46
N GLU A 45 -26.89 21.67 14.75
CA GLU A 45 -27.51 22.10 16.02
C GLU A 45 -28.39 21.00 16.63
N ALA A 46 -27.79 19.86 16.98
CA ALA A 46 -28.25 18.98 18.07
C ALA A 46 -27.29 17.79 18.18
N GLU A 47 -26.29 17.90 19.05
CA GLU A 47 -25.87 16.84 19.99
C GLU A 47 -24.55 17.24 20.65
N ALA A 48 -24.70 17.85 21.82
CA ALA A 48 -23.64 17.95 22.80
C ALA A 48 -23.47 16.59 23.49
N GLY A 49 -22.25 16.03 23.46
CA GLY A 49 -21.85 14.98 24.40
C GLY A 49 -21.16 13.78 23.79
N SER A 50 -19.90 13.93 23.38
CA SER A 50 -18.92 12.87 23.64
C SER A 50 -17.51 13.42 23.47
N ASP A 51 -16.89 13.66 24.61
CA ASP A 51 -15.48 13.82 24.83
C ASP A 51 -14.69 12.64 24.24
N ARG A 52 -14.30 12.76 22.97
CA ARG A 52 -13.32 11.87 22.34
C ARG A 52 -12.39 12.69 21.48
N GLY A 53 -11.38 13.25 22.14
CA GLY A 53 -10.18 13.78 21.51
C GLY A 53 -9.53 12.73 20.59
N LYS A 54 -9.97 12.68 19.34
CA LYS A 54 -9.16 12.24 18.20
C LYS A 54 -8.86 13.48 17.40
N GLY A 55 -7.78 14.14 17.83
CA GLY A 55 -7.26 15.36 17.25
C GLY A 55 -7.23 15.29 15.72
N GLY A 56 -7.62 16.42 15.13
CA GLY A 56 -7.51 16.67 13.70
C GLY A 56 -6.14 16.25 13.21
N ARG A 57 -6.11 15.16 12.43
CA ARG A 57 -4.97 14.83 11.58
C ARG A 57 -4.94 15.86 10.46
N ALA A 58 -4.32 16.99 10.76
CA ALA A 58 -3.84 17.94 9.78
C ALA A 58 -3.09 17.16 8.68
N ALA A 59 -3.44 17.48 7.44
CA ALA A 59 -3.16 16.70 6.25
C ALA A 59 -1.71 16.84 5.73
N SER A 60 -0.68 16.75 6.59
CA SER A 60 0.71 17.10 6.22
C SER A 60 1.82 16.09 6.57
N SER A 61 1.53 14.84 6.98
CA SER A 61 2.56 13.79 7.18
C SER A 61 2.35 12.54 6.33
N ARG A 62 2.11 12.72 5.02
CA ARG A 62 1.83 11.63 4.06
C ARG A 62 2.92 10.54 3.90
N PRO A 63 4.24 10.78 4.04
CA PRO A 63 5.24 9.73 3.80
C PRO A 63 5.47 8.77 4.98
N ALA A 64 5.21 9.19 6.22
CA ALA A 64 5.38 8.32 7.40
C ALA A 64 4.34 7.19 7.44
N SER A 65 3.14 7.45 6.90
CA SER A 65 2.01 6.52 6.88
C SER A 65 2.31 5.21 6.13
N ALA A 66 3.06 5.28 5.03
CA ALA A 66 3.32 4.10 4.19
C ALA A 66 4.23 3.08 4.89
N ILE A 67 5.26 3.53 5.61
CA ILE A 67 6.13 2.63 6.38
C ILE A 67 5.36 2.01 7.53
N SER A 68 4.63 2.82 8.32
CA SER A 68 3.83 2.28 9.43
C SER A 68 2.80 1.26 8.96
N LEU A 69 2.17 1.51 7.81
CA LEU A 69 1.23 0.56 7.22
C LEU A 69 1.95 -0.72 6.76
N GLY A 70 3.13 -0.60 6.15
CA GLY A 70 3.96 -1.75 5.79
C GLY A 70 4.37 -2.61 6.99
N VAL A 71 4.73 -1.97 8.11
CA VAL A 71 5.03 -2.66 9.37
C VAL A 71 3.79 -3.39 9.91
N VAL A 72 2.62 -2.75 9.92
CA VAL A 72 1.37 -3.38 10.36
C VAL A 72 1.02 -4.59 9.48
N ILE A 73 1.18 -4.48 8.15
CA ILE A 73 0.96 -5.60 7.22
C ILE A 73 1.95 -6.74 7.49
N SER A 74 3.22 -6.42 7.72
CA SER A 74 4.26 -7.40 8.03
C SER A 74 3.94 -8.17 9.32
N LEU A 75 3.55 -7.47 10.39
CA LEU A 75 3.15 -8.10 11.66
C LEU A 75 1.89 -8.95 11.50
N ALA A 76 0.87 -8.47 10.78
CA ALA A 76 -0.35 -9.23 10.52
C ALA A 76 -0.07 -10.50 9.70
N GLY A 77 0.77 -10.40 8.67
CA GLY A 77 1.19 -11.55 7.87
C GLY A 77 2.02 -12.55 8.67
N ALA A 78 2.92 -12.07 9.54
CA ALA A 78 3.68 -12.92 10.44
C ALA A 78 2.77 -13.72 11.40
N LEU A 79 1.79 -13.04 12.02
CA LEU A 79 0.80 -13.69 12.88
C LEU A 79 0.00 -14.75 12.11
N MET A 80 -0.41 -14.45 10.88
CA MET A 80 -1.17 -15.39 10.06
C MET A 80 -0.34 -16.62 9.69
N LEU A 81 0.95 -16.46 9.39
CA LEU A 81 1.88 -17.58 9.17
C LEU A 81 2.04 -18.45 10.42
N VAL A 82 2.14 -17.84 11.62
CA VAL A 82 2.21 -18.58 12.89
C VAL A 82 0.95 -19.41 13.12
N VAL A 83 -0.22 -18.80 12.94
CA VAL A 83 -1.52 -19.49 13.11
C VAL A 83 -1.66 -20.63 12.11
N LEU A 84 -1.38 -20.40 10.83
CA LEU A 84 -1.53 -21.43 9.79
C LEU A 84 -0.48 -22.54 9.91
N GLY A 85 0.76 -22.18 10.24
CA GLY A 85 1.86 -23.13 10.36
C GLY A 85 1.75 -23.97 11.63
N GLY A 86 1.33 -23.36 12.74
CA GLY A 86 1.19 -24.02 14.03
C GLY A 86 -0.08 -24.85 14.16
N LEU A 87 -1.26 -24.29 13.81
CA LEU A 87 -2.53 -24.98 14.04
C LEU A 87 -2.98 -25.87 12.87
N LEU A 88 -2.72 -25.46 11.62
CA LEU A 88 -3.24 -26.19 10.46
C LEU A 88 -2.22 -27.11 9.80
N ALA A 89 -0.93 -26.98 10.12
CA ALA A 89 0.17 -27.71 9.47
C ALA A 89 0.15 -27.66 7.91
N LEU A 90 -0.50 -26.65 7.33
CA LEU A 90 -0.68 -26.50 5.89
C LEU A 90 0.54 -25.82 5.25
N SER A 91 1.52 -26.62 4.84
CA SER A 91 2.79 -26.15 4.26
C SER A 91 2.60 -25.36 2.96
N ALA A 92 1.67 -25.79 2.09
CA ALA A 92 1.39 -25.10 0.83
C ALA A 92 0.75 -23.71 1.03
N GLY A 93 -0.12 -23.56 2.04
CA GLY A 93 -0.78 -22.30 2.34
C GLY A 93 0.21 -21.20 2.77
N LEU A 94 1.28 -21.57 3.47
CA LEU A 94 2.30 -20.63 3.94
C LEU A 94 3.02 -19.91 2.81
N LEU A 95 3.31 -20.60 1.69
CA LEU A 95 3.93 -19.97 0.52
C LEU A 95 3.03 -18.91 -0.11
N VAL A 96 1.72 -19.20 -0.21
CA VAL A 96 0.74 -18.25 -0.74
C VAL A 96 0.64 -17.03 0.17
N VAL A 97 0.55 -17.24 1.49
CA VAL A 97 0.49 -16.15 2.47
C VAL A 97 1.75 -15.29 2.42
N ALA A 98 2.94 -15.91 2.35
CA ALA A 98 4.21 -15.19 2.23
C ALA A 98 4.26 -14.33 0.94
N ALA A 99 3.84 -14.90 -0.19
CA ALA A 99 3.77 -14.18 -1.46
C ALA A 99 2.78 -13.00 -1.42
N VAL A 100 1.58 -13.20 -0.86
CA VAL A 100 0.53 -12.18 -0.72
C VAL A 100 0.97 -11.06 0.23
N MET A 101 1.61 -11.41 1.35
CA MET A 101 2.18 -10.44 2.29
C MET A 101 3.26 -9.58 1.60
N GLY A 102 4.22 -10.20 0.91
CA GLY A 102 5.25 -9.48 0.16
C GLY A 102 4.64 -8.57 -0.91
N TRP A 103 3.65 -9.07 -1.66
CA TRP A 103 2.91 -8.29 -2.65
C TRP A 103 2.24 -7.05 -2.03
N ALA A 104 1.55 -7.20 -0.89
CA ALA A 104 0.87 -6.12 -0.19
C ALA A 104 1.84 -5.05 0.33
N ILE A 105 2.97 -5.47 0.92
CA ILE A 105 4.04 -4.57 1.39
C ILE A 105 4.57 -3.73 0.23
N GLY A 106 4.94 -4.37 -0.89
CA GLY A 106 5.46 -3.64 -2.03
C GLY A 106 4.41 -2.74 -2.71
N ARG A 107 3.13 -3.14 -2.73
CA ARG A 107 2.01 -2.28 -3.19
C ARG A 107 1.87 -1.00 -2.37
N VAL A 108 1.97 -1.10 -1.05
CA VAL A 108 1.91 0.07 -0.16
C VAL A 108 3.13 0.95 -0.37
N LEU A 109 4.33 0.37 -0.42
CA LEU A 109 5.57 1.13 -0.58
C LEU A 109 5.75 1.75 -1.96
N ALA A 110 5.11 1.23 -3.01
CA ALA A 110 5.10 1.83 -4.34
C ALA A 110 4.58 3.29 -4.33
N THR A 111 3.73 3.64 -3.35
CA THR A 111 3.18 5.00 -3.18
C THR A 111 4.12 5.95 -2.44
N ALA A 112 5.22 5.46 -1.86
CA ALA A 112 6.11 6.28 -1.05
C ALA A 112 6.97 7.22 -1.92
N PRO A 113 7.19 8.48 -1.50
CA PRO A 113 8.04 9.44 -2.20
C PRO A 113 9.53 9.16 -1.93
N ARG A 114 10.02 8.01 -2.39
CA ARG A 114 11.42 7.57 -2.31
C ARG A 114 11.91 7.11 -3.67
N SER A 115 13.24 7.03 -3.83
CA SER A 115 13.83 6.47 -5.04
C SER A 115 13.37 5.01 -5.24
N PRO A 116 13.24 4.54 -6.49
CA PRO A 116 12.81 3.16 -6.77
C PRO A 116 13.69 2.11 -6.08
N GLY A 117 15.00 2.35 -6.01
CA GLY A 117 15.93 1.46 -5.29
C GLY A 117 15.66 1.39 -3.79
N ALA A 118 15.42 2.54 -3.13
CA ALA A 118 15.11 2.58 -1.71
C ALA A 118 13.76 1.91 -1.38
N ARG A 119 12.74 2.10 -2.23
CA ARG A 119 11.44 1.43 -2.06
C ARG A 119 11.58 -0.09 -2.10
N ARG A 120 12.32 -0.61 -3.09
CA ARG A 120 12.59 -2.05 -3.23
C ARG A 120 13.35 -2.59 -2.04
N ALA A 121 14.41 -1.92 -1.61
CA ALA A 121 15.19 -2.34 -0.44
C ALA A 121 14.32 -2.40 0.83
N ILE A 122 13.55 -1.35 1.12
CA ILE A 122 12.66 -1.31 2.30
C ILE A 122 11.57 -2.39 2.21
N ALA A 123 11.00 -2.62 1.02
CA ALA A 123 9.97 -3.64 0.82
C ALA A 123 10.53 -5.05 1.06
N SER A 124 11.71 -5.34 0.52
CA SER A 124 12.40 -6.62 0.73
C SER A 124 12.75 -6.85 2.20
N VAL A 125 13.25 -5.84 2.91
CA VAL A 125 13.57 -5.94 4.36
C VAL A 125 12.30 -6.22 5.17
N LEU A 126 11.23 -5.42 5.00
CA LEU A 126 9.99 -5.62 5.75
C LEU A 126 9.33 -6.98 5.47
N ALA A 127 9.42 -7.47 4.23
CA ALA A 127 8.91 -8.78 3.86
C ALA A 127 9.74 -9.91 4.49
N ALA A 128 11.07 -9.79 4.48
CA ALA A 128 11.97 -10.74 5.12
C ALA A 128 11.74 -10.77 6.65
N ASP A 129 11.66 -9.61 7.29
CA ASP A 129 11.38 -9.48 8.73
C ASP A 129 10.07 -10.16 9.11
N GLY A 130 9.01 -9.99 8.32
CA GLY A 130 7.73 -10.66 8.56
C GLY A 130 7.83 -12.19 8.53
N VAL A 131 8.57 -12.75 7.57
CA VAL A 131 8.82 -14.20 7.52
C VAL A 131 9.67 -14.65 8.72
N LEU A 132 10.74 -13.93 9.04
CA LEU A 132 11.62 -14.27 10.17
C LEU A 132 10.86 -14.24 11.51
N LEU A 133 10.04 -13.21 11.73
CA LEU A 133 9.18 -13.12 12.91
C LEU A 133 8.19 -14.28 12.99
N ALA A 134 7.63 -14.72 11.86
CA ALA A 134 6.76 -15.89 11.84
C ALA A 134 7.51 -17.17 12.24
N GLN A 135 8.74 -17.38 11.74
CA GLN A 135 9.54 -18.55 12.11
C GLN A 135 9.90 -18.57 13.59
N ILE A 136 10.26 -17.40 14.15
CA ILE A 136 10.49 -17.26 15.59
C ILE A 136 9.22 -17.56 16.37
N GLY A 137 8.06 -17.06 15.92
CA GLY A 137 6.77 -17.34 16.55
C GLY A 137 6.41 -18.83 16.56
N LEU A 138 6.59 -19.53 15.45
CA LEU A 138 6.37 -20.98 15.36
C LEU A 138 7.29 -21.75 16.32
N TRP A 139 8.57 -21.37 16.37
CA TRP A 139 9.50 -21.97 17.32
C TRP A 139 9.12 -21.71 18.78
N LEU A 140 8.66 -20.50 19.11
CA LEU A 140 8.20 -20.17 20.48
C LEU A 140 6.98 -21.01 20.87
N VAL A 141 6.03 -21.23 19.95
CA VAL A 141 4.88 -22.12 20.17
C VAL A 141 5.37 -23.55 20.42
N ALA A 142 6.22 -24.09 19.55
CA ALA A 142 6.77 -25.44 19.71
C ALA A 142 7.59 -25.60 21.03
N ARG A 143 8.34 -24.57 21.42
CA ARG A 143 9.08 -24.53 22.70
C ARG A 143 8.12 -24.55 23.89
N SER A 144 6.98 -23.86 23.81
CA SER A 144 5.97 -23.82 24.87
C SER A 144 5.25 -25.16 25.06
N GLU A 145 5.20 -25.99 24.02
CA GLU A 145 4.66 -27.36 24.04
C GLU A 145 5.68 -28.42 24.53
N GLY A 146 6.86 -27.98 24.99
CA GLY A 146 7.91 -28.87 25.50
C GLY A 146 8.99 -29.24 24.46
N GLY A 147 8.96 -28.64 23.27
CA GLY A 147 10.00 -28.84 22.26
C GLY A 147 11.38 -28.40 22.77
N VAL A 148 12.40 -29.23 22.59
CA VAL A 148 13.77 -28.98 23.12
C VAL A 148 14.75 -28.51 22.05
N LEU A 149 14.34 -28.52 20.78
CA LEU A 149 15.19 -28.18 19.65
C LEU A 149 15.54 -26.68 19.65
N GLY A 150 16.79 -26.38 19.29
CA GLY A 150 17.20 -25.02 18.95
C GLY A 150 16.43 -24.52 17.73
N LEU A 151 16.36 -23.19 17.55
CA LEU A 151 15.60 -22.57 16.47
C LEU A 151 16.01 -23.11 15.08
N VAL A 152 17.32 -23.18 14.81
CA VAL A 152 17.82 -23.62 13.49
C VAL A 152 17.53 -25.10 13.25
N ASP A 153 17.79 -25.95 14.24
CA ASP A 153 17.53 -27.40 14.14
C ASP A 153 16.03 -27.68 13.93
N TYR A 154 15.18 -26.97 14.68
CA TYR A 154 13.73 -27.04 14.51
C TYR A 154 13.30 -26.66 13.08
N LEU A 155 13.77 -25.53 12.56
CA LEU A 155 13.39 -25.09 11.21
C LEU A 155 13.87 -26.05 10.13
N VAL A 156 15.10 -26.57 10.23
CA VAL A 156 15.64 -27.55 9.27
C VAL A 156 14.85 -28.86 9.33
N GLN A 157 14.53 -29.34 10.53
CA GLN A 157 13.85 -30.61 10.72
C GLN A 157 12.36 -30.56 10.36
N THR A 158 11.65 -29.50 10.75
CA THR A 158 10.19 -29.39 10.55
C THR A 158 9.83 -28.86 9.16
N TRP A 159 10.57 -27.86 8.67
CA TRP A 159 10.18 -27.13 7.47
C TRP A 159 11.20 -27.26 6.33
N GLY A 160 12.47 -27.57 6.63
CA GLY A 160 13.51 -27.82 5.65
C GLY A 160 13.61 -26.72 4.59
N VAL A 161 13.48 -27.12 3.31
CA VAL A 161 13.57 -26.21 2.16
C VAL A 161 12.41 -25.21 2.06
N LEU A 162 11.33 -25.39 2.82
CA LEU A 162 10.17 -24.51 2.73
C LEU A 162 10.47 -23.10 3.26
N VAL A 163 11.30 -22.98 4.31
CA VAL A 163 11.68 -21.68 4.90
C VAL A 163 12.39 -20.77 3.88
N PRO A 164 13.48 -21.21 3.20
CA PRO A 164 14.12 -20.36 2.19
C PRO A 164 13.20 -20.07 1.00
N LEU A 165 12.30 -20.99 0.62
CA LEU A 165 11.31 -20.73 -0.43
C LEU A 165 10.28 -19.66 -0.04
N GLN A 166 9.81 -19.66 1.21
CA GLN A 166 8.93 -18.62 1.73
C GLN A 166 9.61 -17.25 1.74
N LEU A 167 10.87 -17.20 2.19
CA LEU A 167 11.67 -15.98 2.19
C LEU A 167 11.84 -15.44 0.76
N LEU A 168 12.21 -16.32 -0.17
CA LEU A 168 12.39 -15.97 -1.58
C LEU A 168 11.09 -15.47 -2.20
N ALA A 169 9.96 -16.16 -1.96
CA ALA A 169 8.65 -15.76 -2.46
C ALA A 169 8.24 -14.38 -1.94
N ALA A 170 8.35 -14.14 -0.63
CA ALA A 170 7.98 -12.86 -0.02
C ALA A 170 8.87 -11.70 -0.54
N VAL A 171 10.18 -11.92 -0.60
CA VAL A 171 11.15 -10.90 -1.06
C VAL A 171 10.96 -10.62 -2.55
N ALA A 172 10.80 -11.65 -3.38
CA ALA A 172 10.62 -11.49 -4.82
C ALA A 172 9.32 -10.75 -5.16
N THR A 173 8.20 -11.10 -4.52
CA THR A 173 6.93 -10.40 -4.75
C THR A 173 6.99 -8.97 -4.26
N ALA A 174 7.56 -8.71 -3.07
CA ALA A 174 7.73 -7.35 -2.54
C ALA A 174 8.63 -6.48 -3.44
N TRP A 175 9.75 -7.02 -3.90
CA TRP A 175 10.66 -6.34 -4.80
C TRP A 175 10.01 -6.02 -6.14
N TRP A 176 9.27 -6.98 -6.71
CA TRP A 176 8.63 -6.82 -8.01
C TRP A 176 7.48 -5.82 -7.97
N THR A 177 6.72 -5.74 -6.87
CA THR A 177 5.58 -4.82 -6.74
C THR A 177 5.98 -3.41 -6.32
N ALA A 178 7.14 -3.24 -5.66
CA ALA A 178 7.66 -1.94 -5.25
C ALA A 178 8.33 -1.13 -6.38
N ARG A 179 8.35 -1.65 -7.61
CA ARG A 179 8.87 -0.96 -8.81
C ARG A 179 8.08 0.31 -9.11
#